data_AF-A0A085WB18-F1
#
_entry.id   AF-A0A085WB18-F1
#
_cell.length_a   1.000
_cell.length_b   1.000
_cell.length_c   1.000
_cell.angle_alpha   90.00
_cell.angle_beta   90.00
_cell.angle_gamma   90.00
#
_symmetry.space_group_name_H-M   'P 1'
#
loop_
_entity.id
_entity.type
_entity.pdbx_description
1 polymer ?
#
loop_
_entity_poly.entity_id
_entity_poly.type
_entity_poly.pdbx_seq_one_letter_code
_entity_poly.pdbx_strand_id
1 'polypeptide(L)'
;MSFYDELVQALENDPPESVQDVLLNAGFLFEKAVLVATSQNAEDLARSMGWPPEVLEQEVSEAGAQQLRAALIRFSQRYRGHPSAELAVWALSKSPGGAGDSSRSKALMILVAGPYRSGTNDDPVKMAANVTAMTDVALRLYRAGHLPVVGEWFALPLVEAAGSRKVGDALFNEIFHPIAHRLLERCDACLRMGGASQGADEMVRTAQGQGKPVFYRLEDVPGCA
;
A
#
# COMPACT_ATOMS: atom_id res chain seq x y z
N MET A 1 -18.14 29.48 -13.76
CA MET A 1 -17.06 28.49 -13.89
C MET A 1 -16.47 28.34 -12.51
N SER A 2 -16.28 27.12 -12.00
CA SER A 2 -15.67 26.96 -10.67
C SER A 2 -14.16 27.24 -10.77
N PHE A 3 -13.53 27.60 -9.66
CA PHE A 3 -12.07 27.78 -9.62
C PHE A 3 -11.34 26.49 -10.03
N TYR A 4 -11.87 25.32 -9.68
CA TYR A 4 -11.35 24.04 -10.16
C TYR A 4 -11.43 23.92 -11.69
N ASP A 5 -12.52 24.35 -12.32
CA ASP A 5 -12.67 24.31 -13.78
C ASP A 5 -11.64 25.21 -14.47
N GLU A 6 -11.35 26.38 -13.91
CA GLU A 6 -10.33 27.31 -14.42
C GLU A 6 -8.93 26.68 -14.38
N LEU A 7 -8.56 26.08 -13.25
CA LEU A 7 -7.27 25.39 -13.10
C LEU A 7 -7.16 24.20 -14.07
N VAL A 8 -8.23 23.40 -14.18
CA VAL A 8 -8.28 22.26 -15.11
C VAL A 8 -8.14 22.74 -16.56
N GLN A 9 -8.87 23.78 -16.95
CA GLN A 9 -8.82 24.31 -18.31
C GLN A 9 -7.44 24.85 -18.66
N ALA A 10 -6.78 25.56 -17.74
CA ALA A 10 -5.41 26.02 -17.92
C ALA A 10 -4.44 24.84 -18.09
N LEU A 11 -4.50 23.82 -17.23
CA LEU A 11 -3.66 22.63 -17.36
C LEU A 11 -3.88 21.86 -18.67
N GLU A 12 -5.08 21.94 -19.25
CA GLU A 12 -5.38 21.21 -20.48
C GLU A 12 -4.94 21.94 -21.75
N ASN A 13 -5.01 23.26 -21.75
CA ASN A 13 -4.91 24.08 -22.96
C ASN A 13 -3.68 24.99 -23.01
N ASP A 14 -3.11 25.37 -21.87
CA ASP A 14 -2.04 26.34 -21.80
C ASP A 14 -0.66 25.66 -21.89
N PRO A 15 0.36 26.36 -22.43
CA PRO A 15 1.72 25.85 -22.48
C PRO A 15 2.32 25.68 -21.07
N PRO A 16 3.25 24.74 -20.87
CA PRO A 16 3.74 24.39 -19.54
C PRO A 16 4.47 25.54 -18.84
N GLU A 17 4.97 26.53 -19.57
CA GLU A 17 5.66 27.70 -19.05
C GLU A 17 4.70 28.73 -18.42
N SER A 18 3.40 28.71 -18.75
CA SER A 18 2.42 29.69 -18.25
C SER A 18 1.57 29.17 -17.08
N VAL A 19 1.70 27.90 -16.68
CA VAL A 19 0.84 27.28 -15.67
C VAL A 19 1.48 27.15 -14.29
N GLN A 20 2.60 27.84 -14.02
CA GLN A 20 3.30 27.71 -12.75
C GLN A 20 2.41 28.05 -11.55
N ASP A 21 1.69 29.18 -11.62
CA ASP A 21 0.78 29.62 -10.55
C ASP A 21 -0.44 28.69 -10.40
N VAL A 22 -0.92 28.13 -11.52
CA VAL A 22 -1.99 27.13 -11.54
C VAL A 22 -1.58 25.87 -10.76
N LEU A 23 -0.35 25.41 -10.96
CA LEU A 23 0.21 24.25 -10.28
C LEU A 23 0.41 24.49 -8.78
N LEU A 24 0.88 25.69 -8.39
CA LEU A 24 1.00 26.08 -7.00
C LEU A 24 -0.37 26.12 -6.29
N ASN A 25 -1.36 26.78 -6.91
CA ASN A 25 -2.72 26.85 -6.39
C ASN A 25 -3.35 25.47 -6.25
N ALA A 26 -3.12 24.56 -7.21
CA ALA A 26 -3.59 23.19 -7.11
C ALA A 26 -3.01 22.44 -5.90
N GLY A 27 -1.71 22.62 -5.63
CA GLY A 27 -1.07 22.05 -4.44
C GLY A 27 -1.67 22.57 -3.13
N PHE A 28 -1.88 23.89 -3.01
CA PHE A 28 -2.48 24.48 -1.82
C PHE A 28 -3.95 24.08 -1.62
N LEU A 29 -4.75 23.98 -2.69
CA LEU A 29 -6.13 23.48 -2.60
C LEU A 29 -6.18 22.06 -2.03
N PHE A 30 -5.23 21.22 -2.41
CA PHE A 30 -5.11 19.88 -1.89
C PHE A 30 -4.69 19.84 -0.42
N GLU A 31 -3.70 20.62 -0.02
CA GLU A 31 -3.36 20.75 1.41
C GLU A 31 -4.55 21.29 2.21
N LYS A 32 -5.32 22.23 1.66
CA LYS A 32 -6.54 22.77 2.29
C LYS A 32 -7.55 21.66 2.55
N ALA A 33 -7.77 20.80 1.56
CA ALA A 33 -8.68 19.68 1.69
C ALA A 33 -8.27 18.72 2.83
N VAL A 34 -6.97 18.45 2.98
CA VAL A 34 -6.46 17.65 4.11
C VAL A 34 -6.68 18.37 5.43
N LEU A 35 -6.39 19.66 5.48
CA LEU A 35 -6.47 20.46 6.71
C LEU A 35 -7.91 20.58 7.20
N VAL A 36 -8.88 20.83 6.30
CA VAL A 36 -10.32 20.86 6.60
C VAL A 36 -10.81 19.50 7.11
N ALA A 37 -10.29 18.39 6.58
CA ALA A 37 -10.66 17.06 7.02
C ALA A 37 -10.07 16.67 8.39
N THR A 38 -8.97 17.30 8.81
CA THR A 38 -8.19 16.90 9.99
C THR A 38 -8.19 17.91 11.13
N SER A 39 -8.68 19.13 10.91
CA SER A 39 -8.64 20.24 11.86
C SER A 39 -9.92 21.06 11.85
N GLN A 40 -10.40 21.45 13.03
CA GLN A 40 -11.53 22.37 13.19
C GLN A 40 -11.16 23.83 12.88
N ASN A 41 -9.87 24.18 12.83
CA ASN A 41 -9.37 25.56 12.61
C ASN A 41 -8.56 25.67 11.31
N ALA A 42 -8.96 24.94 10.27
CA ALA A 42 -8.19 24.83 9.03
C ALA A 42 -7.93 26.19 8.37
N GLU A 43 -8.91 27.09 8.32
CA GLU A 43 -8.73 28.39 7.68
C GLU A 43 -7.69 29.28 8.38
N ASP A 44 -7.71 29.31 9.71
CA ASP A 44 -6.77 30.15 10.48
C ASP A 44 -5.34 29.61 10.37
N LEU A 45 -5.18 28.29 10.36
CA LEU A 45 -3.90 27.64 10.09
C LEU A 45 -3.40 27.99 8.68
N ALA A 46 -4.25 27.87 7.66
CA ALA A 46 -3.90 28.21 6.28
C ALA A 46 -3.50 29.69 6.13
N ARG A 47 -4.23 30.62 6.79
CA ARG A 47 -3.86 32.05 6.86
C ARG A 47 -2.49 32.24 7.52
N SER A 48 -2.22 31.56 8.64
CA SER A 48 -0.94 31.66 9.35
C SER A 48 0.25 31.15 8.53
N MET A 49 0.00 30.20 7.61
CA MET A 49 1.00 29.67 6.69
C MET A 49 1.19 30.55 5.43
N GLY A 50 0.44 31.64 5.30
CA GLY A 50 0.57 32.59 4.19
C GLY A 50 0.07 32.06 2.85
N TRP A 51 -0.96 31.21 2.85
CA TRP A 51 -1.52 30.67 1.61
C TRP A 51 -2.18 31.74 0.73
N PRO A 52 -2.25 31.52 -0.61
CA PRO A 52 -2.86 32.49 -1.52
C PRO A 52 -4.32 32.80 -1.16
N PRO A 53 -4.74 34.09 -1.18
CA PRO A 53 -6.13 34.48 -0.88
C PRO A 53 -7.14 33.74 -1.76
N GLU A 54 -6.81 33.56 -3.03
CA GLU A 54 -7.66 32.88 -4.00
C GLU A 54 -7.87 31.41 -3.64
N VAL A 55 -6.97 30.78 -2.88
CA VAL A 55 -7.16 29.40 -2.37
C VAL A 55 -7.95 29.42 -1.06
N LEU A 56 -7.73 30.42 -0.21
CA LEU A 56 -8.41 30.57 1.08
C LEU A 56 -9.92 30.81 0.91
N GLU A 57 -10.33 31.53 -0.13
CA GLU A 57 -11.74 31.86 -0.38
C GLU A 57 -12.54 30.72 -1.03
N GLN A 58 -11.88 29.67 -1.53
CA GLN A 58 -12.54 28.61 -2.31
C GLN A 58 -13.04 27.48 -1.43
N GLU A 59 -14.26 27.02 -1.68
CA GLU A 59 -14.77 25.82 -1.05
C GLU A 59 -14.04 24.57 -1.56
N VAL A 60 -13.71 23.67 -0.63
CA VAL A 60 -13.13 22.38 -0.99
C VAL A 60 -14.25 21.50 -1.54
N SER A 61 -14.14 21.10 -2.81
CA SER A 61 -15.06 20.18 -3.46
C SER A 61 -14.37 18.86 -3.78
N GLU A 62 -14.93 17.74 -3.34
CA GLU A 62 -14.37 16.40 -3.65
C GLU A 62 -14.39 16.13 -5.17
N ALA A 63 -15.49 16.47 -5.84
CA ALA A 63 -15.62 16.32 -7.28
C ALA A 63 -14.62 17.20 -8.04
N GLY A 64 -14.47 18.47 -7.63
CA GLY A 64 -13.50 19.39 -8.21
C GLY A 64 -12.05 18.92 -7.99
N ALA A 65 -11.73 18.46 -6.78
CA ALA A 65 -10.43 17.90 -6.43
C ALA A 65 -10.09 16.66 -7.28
N GLN A 66 -11.08 15.80 -7.54
CA GLN A 66 -10.90 14.61 -8.40
C GLN A 66 -10.60 15.00 -9.86
N GLN A 67 -11.33 15.97 -10.40
CA GLN A 67 -11.10 16.48 -11.76
C GLN A 67 -9.73 17.13 -11.90
N LEU A 68 -9.35 18.00 -10.95
CA LEU A 68 -8.04 18.64 -10.91
C LEU A 68 -6.90 17.62 -10.80
N ARG A 69 -7.06 16.58 -9.95
CA ARG A 69 -6.10 15.48 -9.85
C ARG A 69 -5.91 14.78 -11.20
N ALA A 70 -7.00 14.48 -11.90
CA ALA A 70 -6.93 13.84 -13.20
C ALA A 70 -6.24 14.72 -14.25
N ALA A 71 -6.49 16.04 -14.24
CA ALA A 71 -5.83 17.00 -15.12
C ALA A 71 -4.32 17.09 -14.85
N LEU A 72 -3.89 17.15 -13.58
CA LEU A 72 -2.48 17.15 -13.20
C LEU A 72 -1.74 15.87 -13.61
N ILE A 73 -2.39 14.71 -13.53
CA ILE A 73 -1.82 13.44 -14.01
C ILE A 73 -1.59 13.51 -15.53
N ARG A 74 -2.61 13.94 -16.29
CA ARG A 74 -2.48 14.10 -17.74
C ARG A 74 -1.39 15.11 -18.10
N PHE A 75 -1.34 16.24 -17.40
CA PHE A 75 -0.33 17.29 -17.60
C PHE A 75 1.09 16.76 -17.34
N SER A 76 1.33 16.10 -16.20
CA SER A 76 2.66 15.58 -15.85
C SER A 76 3.14 14.49 -16.83
N GLN A 77 2.21 13.69 -17.36
CA GLN A 77 2.52 12.70 -18.41
C GLN A 77 2.84 13.36 -19.75
N ARG A 78 2.07 14.40 -20.14
CA ARG A 78 2.23 15.13 -21.39
C ARG A 78 3.57 15.87 -21.47
N TYR A 79 4.01 16.46 -20.36
CA TYR A 79 5.24 17.29 -20.31
C TYR A 79 6.37 16.64 -19.50
N ARG A 80 6.47 15.31 -19.53
CA ARG A 80 7.51 14.57 -18.78
C ARG A 80 8.91 15.11 -19.09
N GLY A 81 9.67 15.43 -18.04
CA GLY A 81 11.02 16.02 -18.14
C GLY A 81 11.03 17.55 -18.14
N HIS A 82 9.87 18.21 -18.19
CA HIS A 82 9.76 19.65 -18.03
C HIS A 82 9.66 20.03 -16.54
N PRO A 83 10.24 21.16 -16.08
CA PRO A 83 10.14 21.61 -14.69
C PRO A 83 8.69 21.72 -14.17
N SER A 84 7.76 22.17 -15.01
CA SER A 84 6.34 22.26 -14.66
C SER A 84 5.70 20.89 -14.41
N ALA A 85 6.17 19.81 -15.04
CA ALA A 85 5.69 18.46 -14.74
C ALA A 85 6.13 18.01 -13.34
N GLU A 86 7.35 18.37 -12.90
CA GLU A 86 7.79 18.12 -11.52
C GLU A 86 6.93 18.89 -10.51
N LEU A 87 6.57 20.13 -10.83
CA LEU A 87 5.67 20.92 -9.99
C LEU A 87 4.24 20.34 -9.96
N ALA A 88 3.76 19.76 -11.06
CA ALA A 88 2.51 19.01 -11.08
C ALA A 88 2.55 17.74 -10.21
N VAL A 89 3.68 17.02 -10.21
CA VAL A 89 3.92 15.87 -9.32
C VAL A 89 3.96 16.33 -7.86
N TRP A 90 4.60 17.46 -7.56
CA TRP A 90 4.56 18.07 -6.24
C TRP A 90 3.13 18.39 -5.81
N ALA A 91 2.33 19.05 -6.65
CA ALA A 91 0.93 19.35 -6.34
C ALA A 91 0.13 18.07 -6.06
N LEU A 92 0.30 17.04 -6.89
CA LEU A 92 -0.32 15.72 -6.69
C LEU A 92 0.06 15.07 -5.35
N SER A 93 1.30 15.26 -4.88
CA SER A 93 1.77 14.73 -3.59
C SER A 93 1.04 15.35 -2.39
N LYS A 94 0.44 16.54 -2.57
CA LYS A 94 -0.32 17.25 -1.54
C LYS A 94 -1.77 16.80 -1.43
N SER A 95 -2.29 16.11 -2.45
CA SER A 95 -3.68 15.63 -2.50
C SER A 95 -4.02 14.79 -1.27
N PRO A 96 -5.23 14.91 -0.70
CA PRO A 96 -5.72 13.91 0.25
C PRO A 96 -5.76 12.54 -0.47
N GLY A 97 -4.92 11.60 -0.02
CA GLY A 97 -4.62 10.36 -0.78
C GLY A 97 -3.40 10.45 -1.73
N GLY A 98 -2.60 11.51 -1.60
CA GLY A 98 -1.37 11.84 -2.32
C GLY A 98 -0.09 11.35 -1.64
N ALA A 99 -0.20 10.64 -0.52
CA ALA A 99 0.83 9.69 -0.10
C ALA A 99 0.73 8.43 -1.00
N GLY A 100 1.23 8.55 -2.23
CA GLY A 100 1.39 7.44 -3.17
C GLY A 100 0.17 7.17 -4.05
N ASP A 101 0.23 7.66 -5.29
CA ASP A 101 -0.04 6.86 -6.49
C ASP A 101 -1.21 5.86 -6.40
N SER A 102 -2.42 6.25 -6.84
CA SER A 102 -3.54 5.32 -7.03
C SER A 102 -3.46 4.51 -8.33
N SER A 103 -2.29 4.40 -8.95
CA SER A 103 -1.94 3.34 -9.91
C SER A 103 -0.90 2.35 -9.36
N ARG A 104 -0.34 2.61 -8.17
CA ARG A 104 0.15 1.56 -7.29
C ARG A 104 -1.00 1.14 -6.41
N SER A 105 -1.44 -0.10 -6.56
CA SER A 105 -2.17 -0.77 -5.51
C SER A 105 -1.51 -0.46 -4.17
N LYS A 106 -2.29 0.04 -3.20
CA LYS A 106 -1.83 0.28 -1.81
C LYS A 106 -0.84 -0.81 -1.43
N ALA A 107 0.38 -0.44 -1.02
CA ALA A 107 1.37 -1.41 -0.58
C ALA A 107 0.75 -2.23 0.57
N LEU A 108 0.50 -3.51 0.31
CA LEU A 108 -0.12 -4.42 1.27
C LEU A 108 0.96 -5.14 2.08
N MET A 109 0.70 -5.39 3.36
CA MET A 109 1.38 -6.42 4.13
C MET A 109 0.68 -7.77 3.88
N ILE A 110 1.37 -8.72 3.26
CA ILE A 110 0.75 -9.98 2.81
C ILE A 110 1.42 -11.18 3.48
N LEU A 111 0.64 -11.96 4.22
CA LEU A 111 1.10 -13.23 4.75
C LEU A 111 1.10 -14.30 3.66
N VAL A 112 2.26 -14.85 3.33
CA VAL A 112 2.41 -16.01 2.44
C VAL A 112 2.20 -17.28 3.26
N ALA A 113 1.11 -17.99 2.98
CA ALA A 113 0.73 -19.22 3.67
C ALA A 113 0.96 -20.44 2.75
N GLY A 114 1.98 -21.24 3.07
CA GLY A 114 2.35 -22.43 2.30
C GLY A 114 2.54 -23.70 3.13
N PRO A 115 2.85 -24.84 2.51
CA PRO A 115 3.26 -26.04 3.24
C PRO A 115 4.60 -25.80 3.92
N TYR A 116 4.70 -26.13 5.21
CA TYR A 116 5.97 -26.27 5.91
C TYR A 116 6.33 -27.76 6.08
N ARG A 117 5.51 -28.50 6.83
CA ARG A 117 5.69 -29.95 7.11
C ARG A 117 5.00 -30.89 6.12
N SER A 118 3.98 -30.40 5.43
CA SER A 118 3.16 -31.28 4.60
C SER A 118 3.96 -31.79 3.40
N GLY A 119 3.92 -33.10 3.16
CA GLY A 119 4.70 -33.75 2.10
C GLY A 119 6.20 -33.94 2.42
N THR A 120 6.66 -33.54 3.61
CA THR A 120 8.09 -33.64 3.97
C THR A 120 8.42 -34.88 4.80
N ASN A 121 7.44 -35.43 5.54
CA ASN A 121 7.69 -36.45 6.57
C ASN A 121 8.71 -35.98 7.63
N ASP A 122 8.64 -34.68 7.96
CA ASP A 122 9.56 -33.98 8.86
C ASP A 122 11.05 -34.05 8.44
N ASP A 123 11.31 -34.31 7.15
CA ASP A 123 12.64 -34.21 6.54
C ASP A 123 13.10 -32.74 6.52
N PRO A 124 14.21 -32.39 7.22
CA PRO A 124 14.68 -31.01 7.31
C PRO A 124 15.01 -30.36 5.96
N VAL A 125 15.49 -31.13 4.99
CA VAL A 125 15.86 -30.60 3.66
C VAL A 125 14.60 -30.23 2.87
N LYS A 126 13.58 -31.09 2.93
CA LYS A 126 12.29 -30.80 2.26
C LYS A 126 11.56 -29.63 2.94
N MET A 127 11.65 -29.54 4.26
CA MET A 127 11.08 -28.41 5.01
C MET A 127 11.78 -27.10 4.68
N ALA A 128 13.12 -27.11 4.57
CA ALA A 128 13.88 -25.96 4.10
C ALA A 128 13.49 -25.56 2.67
N ALA A 129 13.32 -26.53 1.76
CA ALA A 129 12.90 -26.27 0.38
C ALA A 129 11.51 -25.61 0.32
N ASN A 130 10.59 -26.03 1.19
CA ASN A 130 9.28 -25.40 1.34
C ASN A 130 9.38 -23.92 1.80
N VAL A 131 10.27 -23.62 2.75
CA VAL A 131 10.55 -22.23 3.18
C VAL A 131 11.17 -21.41 2.05
N THR A 132 12.07 -22.01 1.26
CA THR A 132 12.63 -21.36 0.06
C THR A 132 11.53 -21.03 -0.95
N ALA A 133 10.60 -21.95 -1.23
CA ALA A 133 9.50 -21.70 -2.15
C ALA A 133 8.59 -20.55 -1.68
N MET A 134 8.30 -20.46 -0.37
CA MET A 134 7.58 -19.32 0.20
C MET A 134 8.38 -18.02 0.09
N THR A 135 9.70 -18.09 0.25
CA THR A 135 10.61 -16.95 0.12
C THR A 135 10.67 -16.43 -1.32
N ASP A 136 10.63 -17.31 -2.32
CA ASP A 136 10.60 -16.91 -3.73
C ASP A 136 9.31 -16.15 -4.08
N VAL A 137 8.17 -16.59 -3.54
CA VAL A 137 6.89 -15.88 -3.66
C VAL A 137 6.96 -14.53 -2.95
N ALA A 138 7.50 -14.49 -1.73
CA ALA A 138 7.72 -13.25 -0.98
C ALA A 138 8.59 -12.24 -1.76
N LEU A 139 9.64 -12.70 -2.46
CA LEU A 139 10.47 -11.84 -3.29
C LEU A 139 9.69 -11.22 -4.46
N ARG A 140 8.79 -11.98 -5.09
CA ARG A 140 7.90 -11.44 -6.14
C ARG A 140 6.97 -10.36 -5.58
N LEU A 141 6.37 -10.59 -4.41
CA LEU A 141 5.54 -9.59 -3.72
C LEU A 141 6.32 -8.32 -3.38
N TYR A 142 7.54 -8.46 -2.86
CA TYR A 142 8.41 -7.32 -2.58
C TYR A 142 8.70 -6.49 -3.83
N ARG A 143 9.01 -7.16 -4.95
CA ARG A 143 9.25 -6.50 -6.25
C ARG A 143 8.01 -5.77 -6.79
N ALA A 144 6.81 -6.22 -6.44
CA ALA A 144 5.55 -5.56 -6.76
C ALA A 144 5.23 -4.37 -5.81
N GLY A 145 6.10 -4.07 -4.83
CA GLY A 145 5.91 -2.97 -3.90
C GLY A 145 5.08 -3.32 -2.66
N HIS A 146 4.93 -4.61 -2.36
CA HIS A 146 4.28 -5.09 -1.13
C HIS A 146 5.30 -5.43 -0.04
N LEU A 147 4.82 -5.56 1.20
CA LEU A 147 5.60 -6.05 2.33
C LEU A 147 5.24 -7.53 2.57
N PRO A 148 6.06 -8.49 2.12
CA PRO A 148 5.77 -9.90 2.34
C PRO A 148 6.07 -10.31 3.78
N VAL A 149 5.26 -11.23 4.30
CA VAL A 149 5.44 -11.87 5.61
C VAL A 149 5.39 -13.38 5.41
N VAL A 150 6.38 -14.11 5.94
CA VAL A 150 6.40 -15.58 5.98
C VAL A 150 6.48 -15.99 7.46
N GLY A 151 5.57 -16.84 7.92
CA GLY A 151 5.48 -17.20 9.35
C GLY A 151 6.76 -17.84 9.88
N GLU A 152 7.39 -18.68 9.07
CA GLU A 152 8.60 -19.44 9.39
C GLU A 152 9.81 -18.56 9.66
N TRP A 153 9.90 -17.36 9.05
CA TRP A 153 11.00 -16.42 9.33
C TRP A 153 11.00 -15.94 10.78
N PHE A 154 9.84 -15.91 11.43
CA PHE A 154 9.69 -15.52 12.82
C PHE A 154 9.64 -16.75 13.73
N ALA A 155 8.93 -17.79 13.32
CA ALA A 155 8.73 -18.98 14.13
C ALA A 155 10.03 -19.75 14.36
N LEU A 156 10.81 -20.04 13.32
CA LEU A 156 11.94 -20.96 13.42
C LEU A 156 13.06 -20.48 14.36
N PRO A 157 13.51 -19.21 14.30
CA PRO A 157 14.52 -18.72 15.23
C PRO A 157 14.04 -18.72 16.68
N LEU A 158 12.75 -18.45 16.91
CA LEU A 158 12.17 -18.44 18.26
C LEU A 158 11.99 -19.86 18.82
N VAL A 159 11.55 -20.81 17.99
CA VAL A 159 11.45 -22.23 18.33
C VAL A 159 12.82 -22.79 18.72
N GLU A 160 13.86 -22.45 17.95
CA GLU A 160 15.24 -22.82 18.26
C GLU A 160 15.70 -22.19 19.58
N ALA A 161 15.51 -20.88 19.77
CA ALA A 161 15.87 -20.17 20.99
C ALA A 161 15.14 -20.70 22.24
N ALA A 162 13.90 -21.18 22.08
CA ALA A 162 13.13 -21.81 23.15
C ALA A 162 13.67 -23.19 23.55
N GLY A 163 14.55 -23.79 22.75
CA GLY A 163 15.13 -25.11 23.01
C GLY A 163 14.28 -26.28 22.53
N SER A 164 13.39 -26.05 21.56
CA SER A 164 12.66 -27.12 20.86
C SER A 164 13.64 -28.11 20.24
N ARG A 165 13.39 -29.41 20.42
CA ARG A 165 14.29 -30.49 19.97
C ARG A 165 13.75 -31.24 18.77
N LYS A 166 12.45 -31.19 18.53
CA LYS A 166 11.80 -31.87 17.41
C LYS A 166 10.57 -31.12 16.95
N VAL A 167 10.29 -31.24 15.66
CA VAL A 167 9.06 -30.72 15.07
C VAL A 167 7.85 -31.31 15.81
N GLY A 168 6.92 -30.45 16.22
CA GLY A 168 5.70 -30.84 16.92
C GLY A 168 5.87 -31.16 18.40
N ASP A 169 7.02 -30.90 19.03
CA ASP A 169 7.08 -30.89 20.50
C ASP A 169 6.32 -29.70 21.12
N ALA A 170 6.28 -29.64 22.45
CA ALA A 170 5.50 -28.64 23.17
C ALA A 170 5.93 -27.20 22.82
N LEU A 171 7.24 -26.94 22.79
CA LEU A 171 7.80 -25.60 22.50
C LEU A 171 7.60 -25.23 21.03
N PHE A 172 7.74 -26.20 20.12
CA PHE A 172 7.38 -26.01 18.72
C PHE A 172 5.90 -25.59 18.58
N ASN A 173 4.97 -26.33 19.19
CA ASN A 173 3.55 -26.06 19.05
C ASN A 173 3.11 -24.76 19.75
N GLU A 174 3.75 -24.41 20.86
CA GLU A 174 3.53 -23.14 21.57
C GLU A 174 3.80 -21.92 20.69
N ILE A 175 4.79 -22.01 19.80
CA ILE A 175 5.28 -20.85 19.03
C ILE A 175 4.80 -20.90 17.58
N PHE A 176 4.94 -22.04 16.90
CA PHE A 176 4.95 -22.11 15.44
C PHE A 176 3.63 -21.67 14.79
N HIS A 177 2.48 -22.21 15.23
CA HIS A 177 1.18 -21.77 14.71
C HIS A 177 0.71 -20.46 15.35
N PRO A 178 0.83 -20.25 16.68
CA PRO A 178 0.36 -19.02 17.31
C PRO A 178 1.01 -17.74 16.80
N ILE A 179 2.30 -17.77 16.42
CA ILE A 179 2.94 -16.59 15.84
C ILE A 179 2.39 -16.24 14.46
N ALA A 180 2.05 -17.23 13.63
CA ALA A 180 1.46 -17.00 12.31
C ALA A 180 0.09 -16.32 12.42
N HIS A 181 -0.73 -16.71 13.41
CA HIS A 181 -2.00 -16.02 13.72
C HIS A 181 -1.77 -14.56 14.12
N ARG A 182 -0.81 -14.29 15.02
CA ARG A 182 -0.45 -12.92 15.43
C ARG A 182 0.07 -12.06 14.28
N LEU A 183 0.84 -12.65 13.36
CA LEU A 183 1.30 -11.97 12.15
C LEU A 183 0.13 -11.66 11.22
N LEU A 184 -0.76 -12.64 11.01
CA LEU A 184 -1.92 -12.47 10.15
C LEU A 184 -2.82 -11.32 10.62
N GLU A 185 -3.02 -11.16 11.93
CA GLU A 185 -3.76 -10.02 12.50
C GLU A 185 -3.24 -8.66 12.04
N ARG A 186 -1.92 -8.54 11.79
CA ARG A 186 -1.26 -7.31 11.33
C ARG A 186 -1.15 -7.19 9.81
N CYS A 187 -1.34 -8.29 9.09
CA CYS A 187 -1.34 -8.29 7.63
C CYS A 187 -2.66 -7.75 7.06
N ASP A 188 -2.58 -7.12 5.89
CA ASP A 188 -3.73 -6.66 5.11
C ASP A 188 -4.42 -7.81 4.36
N ALA A 189 -3.65 -8.83 3.94
CA ALA A 189 -4.15 -9.97 3.16
C ALA A 189 -3.34 -11.24 3.41
N CYS A 190 -3.86 -12.37 2.91
CA CYS A 190 -3.17 -13.66 2.89
C CYS A 190 -3.05 -14.17 1.45
N LEU A 191 -1.87 -14.67 1.08
CA LEU A 191 -1.64 -15.40 -0.17
C LEU A 191 -1.45 -16.89 0.15
N ARG A 192 -2.40 -17.72 -0.25
CA ARG A 192 -2.34 -19.18 -0.09
C ARG A 192 -1.58 -19.79 -1.26
N MET A 193 -0.41 -20.35 -1.01
CA MET A 193 0.32 -21.15 -1.99
C MET A 193 -0.38 -22.49 -2.26
N GLY A 194 -0.06 -23.15 -3.36
CA GLY A 194 -0.56 -24.49 -3.64
C GLY A 194 -0.02 -25.56 -2.68
N GLY A 195 -0.53 -26.79 -2.81
CA GLY A 195 -0.12 -27.96 -2.03
C GLY A 195 -0.89 -28.14 -0.72
N ALA A 196 -1.02 -29.40 -0.28
CA ALA A 196 -1.71 -29.74 0.96
C ALA A 196 -0.99 -29.09 2.16
N SER A 197 -1.70 -28.34 3.01
CA SER A 197 -1.13 -27.75 4.22
C SER A 197 -2.24 -27.29 5.18
N GLN A 198 -2.44 -28.05 6.27
CA GLN A 198 -3.45 -27.71 7.27
C GLN A 198 -3.21 -26.34 7.91
N GLY A 199 -1.95 -26.01 8.22
CA GLY A 199 -1.60 -24.72 8.81
C GLY A 199 -1.89 -23.55 7.85
N ALA A 200 -1.62 -23.70 6.56
CA ALA A 200 -1.94 -22.66 5.59
C ALA A 200 -3.45 -22.54 5.33
N ASP A 201 -4.19 -23.66 5.34
CA ASP A 201 -5.65 -23.66 5.23
C ASP A 201 -6.31 -23.06 6.49
N GLU A 202 -5.67 -23.17 7.65
CA GLU A 202 -6.06 -22.44 8.86
C GLU A 202 -5.83 -20.93 8.72
N MET A 203 -4.68 -20.48 8.18
CA MET A 203 -4.43 -19.06 7.91
C MET A 203 -5.48 -18.47 6.96
N VAL A 204 -5.89 -19.22 5.94
CA VAL A 204 -6.99 -18.81 5.03
C VAL A 204 -8.29 -18.62 5.81
N ARG A 205 -8.68 -19.59 6.63
CA ARG A 205 -9.92 -19.51 7.44
C ARG A 205 -9.87 -18.33 8.41
N THR A 206 -8.74 -18.11 9.08
CA THR A 206 -8.55 -16.96 9.97
C THR A 206 -8.64 -15.64 9.20
N ALA A 207 -8.00 -15.53 8.03
CA ALA A 207 -8.02 -14.31 7.22
C ALA A 207 -9.44 -13.98 6.76
N GLN A 208 -10.17 -14.99 6.27
CA GLN A 208 -11.58 -14.86 5.88
C GLN A 208 -12.46 -14.46 7.06
N GLY A 209 -12.26 -15.08 8.24
CA GLY A 209 -12.98 -14.70 9.47
C GLY A 209 -12.71 -13.27 9.93
N GLN A 210 -11.55 -12.70 9.57
CA GLN A 210 -11.19 -11.31 9.81
C GLN A 210 -11.61 -10.35 8.68
N GLY A 211 -12.29 -10.84 7.64
CA GLY A 211 -12.71 -10.04 6.48
C GLY A 211 -11.55 -9.60 5.57
N LYS A 212 -10.39 -10.27 5.66
CA LYS A 212 -9.20 -9.94 4.87
C LYS A 212 -9.22 -10.66 3.52
N PRO A 213 -8.72 -10.01 2.44
CA PRO A 213 -8.57 -10.67 1.15
C PRO A 213 -7.69 -11.93 1.24
N VAL A 214 -8.10 -12.96 0.52
CA VAL A 214 -7.30 -14.18 0.32
C VAL A 214 -7.07 -14.36 -1.18
N PHE A 215 -5.79 -14.41 -1.54
CA PHE A 215 -5.34 -14.71 -2.90
C PHE A 215 -4.91 -16.16 -2.96
N TYR A 216 -5.26 -16.85 -4.05
CA TYR A 216 -4.84 -18.25 -4.31
C TYR A 216 -3.82 -18.35 -5.44
N ARG A 217 -3.62 -17.25 -6.17
CA ARG A 217 -2.63 -17.10 -7.23
C ARG A 217 -1.90 -15.79 -6.99
N LEU A 218 -0.60 -15.79 -7.25
CA LEU A 218 0.20 -14.59 -7.08
C LEU A 218 -0.20 -13.50 -8.09
N GLU A 219 -0.65 -13.91 -9.26
CA GLU A 219 -1.09 -13.01 -10.33
C GLU A 219 -2.39 -12.26 -9.99
N ASP A 220 -3.16 -12.76 -9.00
CA ASP A 220 -4.36 -12.07 -8.49
C ASP A 220 -4.00 -10.96 -7.49
N VAL A 221 -2.75 -10.95 -7.00
CA VAL A 221 -2.26 -9.89 -6.12
C VAL A 221 -2.03 -8.63 -6.95
N PRO A 222 -2.53 -7.47 -6.53
CA PRO A 222 -2.33 -6.23 -7.27
C PRO A 222 -0.85 -5.95 -7.58
N GLY A 223 -0.52 -5.57 -8.82
CA GLY A 223 0.88 -5.31 -9.23
C GLY A 223 1.74 -6.56 -9.46
N CYS A 224 1.18 -7.77 -9.35
CA CYS A 224 1.88 -9.04 -9.60
C CYS A 224 1.43 -9.77 -10.89
N ALA A 225 0.54 -9.15 -11.70
CA ALA A 225 0.06 -9.64 -12.99
C ALA A 225 1.11 -9.51 -14.11
#